data_AF-A0A959NDP5-F1
#
_entry.id   AF-A0A959NDP5-F1
#
_cell.length_a   1.000
_cell.length_b   1.000
_cell.length_c   1.000
_cell.angle_alpha   90.00
_cell.angle_beta   90.00
_cell.angle_gamma   90.00
#
_symmetry.space_group_name_H-M   'P 1'
#
loop_
_entity.id
_entity.type
_entity.pdbx_description
1 polymer ?
#
loop_
_entity_poly.entity_id
_entity_poly.type
_entity_poly.pdbx_seq_one_letter_code
_entity_poly.pdbx_strand_id
1 'polypeptide(L)'
;MKNLNIIIFITILMIVSLNNQKKNTKPLNMSNEIQNVQSSSQLGLSIENLLSERVLTTSVIFGEILILLLVLFYWRKTHQDSKRNTKVDYRKNIKALRSEKIKPIFNKNISRKRLLLKTNIGFKSLNGKSITNKAKKLSIAKGELFLAARIQQLQSQVK
;
A
#
# COMPACT_ATOMS: atom_id res chain seq x y z
N MET A 1 2.95 -11.31 -7.99
CA MET A 1 3.72 -11.72 -9.19
C MET A 1 5.12 -11.09 -9.25
N LYS A 2 5.34 -9.81 -8.94
CA LYS A 2 6.68 -9.18 -9.03
C LYS A 2 7.78 -9.79 -8.14
N ASN A 3 7.44 -10.33 -6.97
CA ASN A 3 8.42 -10.91 -6.04
C ASN A 3 8.95 -12.29 -6.48
N LEU A 4 8.18 -13.03 -7.27
CA LEU A 4 8.60 -14.33 -7.79
C LEU A 4 9.76 -14.18 -8.79
N ASN A 5 9.70 -13.13 -9.61
CA ASN A 5 10.73 -12.84 -10.61
C ASN A 5 12.08 -12.50 -9.98
N ILE A 6 12.09 -11.85 -8.81
CA ILE A 6 13.32 -11.51 -8.09
C ILE A 6 13.99 -12.78 -7.53
N ILE A 7 13.19 -13.70 -6.97
CA ILE A 7 13.70 -14.98 -6.44
C ILE A 7 14.29 -15.82 -7.58
N ILE A 8 13.58 -15.92 -8.72
CA ILE A 8 14.06 -16.65 -9.89
C ILE A 8 15.39 -16.05 -10.39
N PHE A 9 15.49 -14.72 -10.47
CA PHE A 9 16.72 -14.05 -10.90
C PHE A 9 17.91 -14.35 -9.98
N ILE A 10 17.70 -14.33 -8.65
CA ILE A 10 18.76 -14.66 -7.67
C ILE A 10 19.20 -16.12 -7.81
N THR A 11 18.27 -17.05 -8.01
CA THR A 11 18.60 -18.48 -8.19
C THR A 11 19.41 -18.74 -9.46
N ILE A 12 19.08 -18.05 -10.56
CA ILE A 12 19.84 -18.16 -11.82
C ILE A 12 21.27 -17.63 -11.63
N LEU A 13 21.43 -16.52 -10.90
CA LEU A 13 22.74 -15.90 -10.66
C LEU A 13 23.65 -16.78 -9.79
N MET A 14 23.08 -17.46 -8.79
CA MET A 14 23.78 -18.47 -7.98
C MET A 14 24.25 -19.67 -8.82
N ILE A 15 23.38 -20.20 -9.70
CA ILE A 15 23.72 -21.35 -10.57
C ILE A 15 24.85 -20.99 -11.54
N VAL A 16 24.84 -19.79 -12.11
CA VAL A 16 25.91 -19.31 -13.01
C VAL A 16 27.24 -19.19 -12.26
N SER A 17 27.23 -18.70 -11.02
CA SER A 17 28.45 -18.57 -10.21
C SER A 17 29.07 -19.94 -9.88
N LEU A 18 28.25 -20.92 -9.49
CA LEU A 18 28.67 -22.30 -9.23
C LEU A 18 29.28 -22.98 -10.47
N ASN A 19 28.68 -22.77 -11.64
CA ASN A 19 29.21 -23.36 -12.89
C ASN A 19 30.54 -22.75 -13.34
N ASN A 20 30.78 -21.47 -13.05
CA ASN A 20 32.06 -20.83 -13.37
C ASN A 20 33.20 -21.33 -12.48
N GLN A 21 32.95 -21.67 -11.21
CA GLN A 21 33.98 -22.26 -10.35
C GLN A 21 34.42 -23.64 -10.85
N LYS A 22 33.49 -24.46 -11.35
CA LYS A 22 33.77 -25.83 -11.82
C LYS A 22 34.62 -25.90 -13.10
N LYS A 23 34.62 -24.83 -13.93
CA LYS A 23 35.41 -24.78 -15.17
C LYS A 23 36.90 -24.44 -14.97
N ASN A 24 37.29 -23.96 -13.79
CA ASN A 24 38.65 -23.48 -13.53
C ASN A 24 39.58 -24.49 -12.85
N THR A 25 39.13 -25.71 -12.55
CA THR A 25 39.98 -26.77 -11.98
C THR A 25 40.41 -27.75 -13.07
N LYS A 26 41.63 -27.59 -13.61
CA LYS A 26 42.28 -28.57 -14.50
C LYS A 26 42.88 -29.73 -13.68
N PRO A 27 42.91 -30.98 -14.18
CA PRO A 27 43.58 -32.09 -13.50
C PRO A 27 45.11 -31.99 -13.63
N LEU A 28 45.84 -32.19 -12.52
CA LEU A 28 47.30 -32.11 -12.42
C LEU A 28 47.95 -33.47 -12.80
N ASN A 29 48.94 -33.44 -13.70
CA ASN A 29 49.79 -34.60 -14.04
C ASN A 29 50.89 -34.79 -12.99
N MET A 30 51.01 -36.03 -12.51
CA MET A 30 51.80 -36.47 -11.35
C MET A 30 53.14 -37.06 -11.84
N SER A 31 54.25 -36.34 -11.75
CA SER A 31 55.60 -36.94 -11.97
C SER A 31 56.82 -36.17 -11.43
N ASN A 32 56.70 -34.96 -10.91
CA ASN A 32 57.88 -34.18 -10.45
C ASN A 32 57.88 -33.87 -8.93
N GLU A 33 57.19 -34.67 -8.13
CA GLU A 33 56.62 -34.24 -6.84
C GLU A 33 57.45 -34.59 -5.57
N ILE A 34 58.76 -34.80 -5.64
CA ILE A 34 59.52 -35.24 -4.43
C ILE A 34 60.50 -34.18 -3.90
N GLN A 35 61.02 -33.26 -4.71
CA GLN A 35 61.98 -32.25 -4.23
C GLN A 35 61.36 -30.89 -3.84
N ASN A 36 60.07 -30.67 -4.07
CA ASN A 36 59.39 -29.39 -3.80
C ASN A 36 58.44 -29.41 -2.58
N VAL A 37 58.41 -30.51 -1.84
CA VAL A 37 57.37 -30.84 -0.82
C VAL A 37 57.54 -30.06 0.50
N GLN A 38 58.75 -29.63 0.84
CA GLN A 38 58.98 -28.84 2.06
C GLN A 38 58.65 -27.35 1.91
N SER A 39 58.82 -26.77 0.72
CA SER A 39 58.46 -25.37 0.43
C SER A 39 56.98 -25.20 0.05
N SER A 40 56.34 -26.23 -0.50
CA SER A 40 54.92 -26.19 -0.88
C SER A 40 53.95 -26.43 0.28
N SER A 41 54.37 -27.10 1.36
CA SER A 41 53.53 -27.37 2.53
C SER A 41 53.26 -26.11 3.38
N GLN A 42 54.24 -25.19 3.50
CA GLN A 42 54.03 -23.91 4.18
C GLN A 42 53.24 -22.89 3.32
N LEU A 43 53.43 -22.90 1.99
CA LEU A 43 52.64 -22.10 1.05
C LEU A 43 51.21 -22.62 0.91
N GLY A 44 50.99 -23.93 0.91
CA GLY A 44 49.67 -24.57 0.85
C GLY A 44 48.79 -24.25 2.06
N LEU A 45 49.33 -24.35 3.27
CA LEU A 45 48.64 -23.96 4.51
C LEU A 45 48.26 -22.48 4.53
N SER A 46 49.11 -21.61 3.96
CA SER A 46 48.84 -20.17 3.90
C SER A 46 47.75 -19.82 2.86
N ILE A 47 47.70 -20.53 1.74
CA ILE A 47 46.68 -20.35 0.69
C ILE A 47 45.33 -20.90 1.12
N GLU A 48 45.28 -22.05 1.81
CA GLU A 48 44.03 -22.59 2.36
C GLU A 48 43.45 -21.68 3.44
N ASN A 49 44.28 -21.12 4.31
CA ASN A 49 43.84 -20.15 5.31
C ASN A 49 43.35 -18.84 4.67
N LEU A 50 44.02 -18.33 3.63
CA LEU A 50 43.58 -17.14 2.90
C LEU A 50 42.28 -17.36 2.12
N LEU A 51 42.08 -18.55 1.53
CA LEU A 51 40.83 -18.92 0.88
C LEU A 51 39.70 -19.09 1.90
N SER A 52 39.98 -19.75 3.03
CA SER A 52 39.03 -19.94 4.13
C SER A 52 38.60 -18.60 4.74
N GLU A 53 39.53 -17.70 5.03
CA GLU A 53 39.23 -16.35 5.54
C GLU A 53 38.41 -15.52 4.55
N ARG A 54 38.74 -15.58 3.25
CA ARG A 54 37.94 -14.90 2.21
C ARG A 54 36.55 -15.48 2.05
N VAL A 55 36.39 -16.80 2.17
CA VAL A 55 35.07 -17.46 2.12
C VAL A 55 34.27 -17.12 3.37
N LEU A 56 34.89 -17.11 4.56
CA LEU A 56 34.24 -16.73 5.80
C LEU A 56 33.76 -15.28 5.74
N THR A 57 34.63 -14.34 5.39
CA THR A 57 34.31 -12.92 5.30
C THR A 57 33.23 -12.65 4.25
N THR A 58 33.30 -13.25 3.07
CA THR A 58 32.25 -13.11 2.05
C THR A 58 30.92 -13.73 2.50
N SER A 59 30.93 -14.84 3.24
CA SER A 59 29.71 -15.44 3.79
C SER A 59 29.03 -14.55 4.83
N VAL A 60 29.82 -13.89 5.69
CA VAL A 60 29.32 -12.94 6.70
C VAL A 60 28.71 -11.73 6.02
N ILE A 61 29.40 -11.14 5.04
CA ILE A 61 28.89 -10.00 4.26
C ILE A 61 27.59 -10.37 3.54
N PHE A 62 27.52 -11.54 2.91
CA PHE A 62 26.28 -12.01 2.27
C PHE A 62 25.16 -12.23 3.29
N GLY A 63 25.46 -12.76 4.46
CA GLY A 63 24.51 -12.93 5.56
C GLY A 63 23.94 -11.60 6.03
N GLU A 64 24.78 -10.59 6.23
CA GLU A 64 24.36 -9.23 6.61
C GLU A 64 23.45 -8.59 5.56
N ILE A 65 23.80 -8.71 4.28
CA ILE A 65 22.97 -8.21 3.17
C ILE A 65 21.61 -8.91 3.14
N LEU A 66 21.57 -10.23 3.40
CA LEU A 66 20.33 -11.00 3.43
C LEU A 66 19.42 -10.57 4.59
N ILE A 67 20.00 -10.36 5.77
CA ILE A 67 19.29 -9.86 6.96
C ILE A 67 18.75 -8.46 6.70
N LEU A 68 19.56 -7.57 6.13
CA LEU A 68 19.14 -6.22 5.77
C LEU A 68 17.95 -6.24 4.81
N LEU A 69 17.98 -7.11 3.79
CA LEU A 69 16.88 -7.29 2.85
C LEU A 69 15.60 -7.79 3.52
N LEU A 70 15.70 -8.75 4.45
CA LEU A 70 14.56 -9.25 5.22
C LEU A 70 13.94 -8.15 6.09
N VAL A 71 14.75 -7.36 6.78
CA VAL A 71 14.30 -6.22 7.59
C VAL A 71 13.61 -5.18 6.71
N LEU A 72 14.20 -4.83 5.56
CA LEU A 72 13.62 -3.87 4.62
C LEU A 72 12.28 -4.36 4.07
N PHE A 73 12.17 -5.65 3.78
CA PHE A 73 10.94 -6.27 3.29
C PHE A 73 9.85 -6.30 4.36
N TYR A 74 10.20 -6.66 5.59
CA TYR A 74 9.29 -6.64 6.73
C TYR A 74 8.79 -5.22 7.01
N TRP A 75 9.68 -4.24 7.03
CA TRP A 75 9.34 -2.84 7.25
C TRP A 75 8.44 -2.27 6.15
N ARG A 76 8.72 -2.61 4.88
CA ARG A 76 7.86 -2.22 3.76
C ARG A 76 6.46 -2.83 3.87
N LYS A 77 6.37 -4.10 4.29
CA LYS A 77 5.08 -4.80 4.45
C LYS A 77 4.26 -4.18 5.58
N THR A 78 4.85 -3.93 6.74
CA THR A 78 4.15 -3.33 7.88
C THR A 78 3.63 -1.92 7.56
N HIS A 79 4.40 -1.09 6.84
CA HIS A 79 3.92 0.22 6.39
C HIS A 79 2.78 0.15 5.38
N GLN A 80 2.80 -0.82 4.46
CA GLN A 80 1.72 -0.99 3.49
C GLN A 80 0.44 -1.47 4.15
N ASP A 81 0.53 -2.40 5.10
CA ASP A 81 -0.63 -2.89 5.85
C ASP A 81 -1.22 -1.81 6.77
N SER A 82 -0.37 -0.97 7.38
CA SER A 82 -0.81 0.21 8.14
C SER A 82 -1.63 1.19 7.27
N LYS A 83 -1.16 1.47 6.03
CA LYS A 83 -1.90 2.30 5.05
C LYS A 83 -3.18 1.62 4.53
N ARG A 84 -3.23 0.29 4.51
CA ARG A 84 -4.41 -0.46 4.07
C ARG A 84 -5.51 -0.48 5.12
N ASN A 85 -5.15 -0.57 6.40
CA ASN A 85 -6.08 -0.52 7.52
C ASN A 85 -6.62 0.90 7.82
N THR A 86 -5.94 1.94 7.31
CA THR A 86 -6.43 3.33 7.34
C THR A 86 -7.31 3.70 6.14
N LYS A 87 -7.60 2.77 5.21
CA LYS A 87 -8.69 2.97 4.26
C LYS A 87 -10.00 2.94 5.05
N VAL A 88 -10.45 4.11 5.47
CA VAL A 88 -11.78 4.37 6.00
C VAL A 88 -12.78 3.65 5.13
N ASP A 89 -13.42 2.64 5.69
CA ASP A 89 -14.29 1.74 4.94
C ASP A 89 -15.60 2.50 4.69
N TYR A 90 -15.62 3.34 3.65
CA TYR A 90 -16.76 4.22 3.33
C TYR A 90 -18.06 3.44 3.21
N ARG A 91 -17.99 2.18 2.77
CA ARG A 91 -19.15 1.28 2.74
C ARG A 91 -19.74 1.04 4.13
N LYS A 92 -18.90 0.89 5.16
CA LYS A 92 -19.32 0.70 6.55
C LYS A 92 -19.98 1.97 7.11
N ASN A 93 -19.41 3.15 6.83
CA ASN A 93 -20.01 4.43 7.24
C ASN A 93 -21.33 4.73 6.51
N ILE A 94 -21.42 4.47 5.21
CA ILE A 94 -22.66 4.62 4.45
C ILE A 94 -23.73 3.63 4.96
N LYS A 95 -23.35 2.38 5.26
CA LYS A 95 -24.26 1.39 5.84
C LYS A 95 -24.76 1.84 7.22
N ALA A 96 -23.86 2.38 8.06
CA ALA A 96 -24.20 2.93 9.37
C ALA A 96 -25.22 4.08 9.25
N LEU A 97 -24.96 5.07 8.38
CA LEU A 97 -25.87 6.18 8.09
C LEU A 97 -27.25 5.73 7.59
N ARG A 98 -27.30 4.67 6.77
CA ARG A 98 -28.58 4.09 6.29
C ARG A 98 -29.34 3.33 7.37
N SER A 99 -28.62 2.70 8.30
CA SER A 99 -29.22 1.92 9.39
C SER A 99 -29.56 2.76 10.62
N GLU A 100 -29.06 3.99 10.69
CA GLU A 100 -29.34 4.89 11.79
C GLU A 100 -30.83 5.24 11.80
N LYS A 101 -31.53 4.83 12.86
CA LYS A 101 -32.91 5.25 13.10
C LYS A 101 -32.89 6.72 13.51
N ILE A 102 -32.94 7.61 12.52
CA ILE A 102 -33.10 9.04 12.75
C ILE A 102 -34.45 9.23 13.46
N LYS A 103 -34.41 9.34 14.79
CA LYS A 103 -35.60 9.69 15.57
C LYS A 103 -36.03 11.08 15.09
N PRO A 104 -37.28 11.27 14.66
CA PRO A 104 -37.75 12.58 14.28
C PRO A 104 -37.63 13.51 15.50
N ILE A 105 -36.75 14.50 15.40
CA ILE A 105 -36.70 15.60 16.36
C ILE A 105 -37.97 16.42 16.14
N PHE A 106 -39.00 16.17 16.95
CA PHE A 106 -40.26 16.90 16.94
C PHE A 106 -40.10 18.25 17.63
N ASN A 107 -39.32 19.14 17.03
CA ASN A 107 -39.26 20.53 17.46
C ASN A 107 -40.30 21.34 16.68
N LYS A 108 -41.22 22.00 17.39
CA LYS A 108 -42.30 22.83 16.82
C LYS A 108 -41.78 23.90 15.85
N ASN A 109 -40.60 24.47 16.13
CA ASN A 109 -39.96 25.46 15.25
C ASN A 109 -39.44 24.83 13.95
N ILE A 110 -38.89 23.60 14.03
CA ILE A 110 -38.42 22.85 12.85
C ILE A 110 -39.62 22.43 11.99
N SER A 111 -40.72 21.99 12.60
CA SER A 111 -41.95 21.64 11.87
C SER A 111 -42.54 22.82 11.10
N ARG A 112 -42.57 24.03 11.69
CA ARG A 112 -43.00 25.25 11.00
C ARG A 112 -42.10 25.60 9.81
N LYS A 113 -40.78 25.52 9.98
CA LYS A 113 -39.82 25.73 8.89
C LYS A 113 -40.01 24.73 7.74
N ARG A 114 -40.22 23.45 8.06
CA ARG A 114 -40.51 22.40 7.05
C ARG A 114 -41.80 22.67 6.28
N LEU A 115 -42.86 23.11 6.96
CA LEU A 115 -44.13 23.47 6.33
C LEU A 115 -43.93 24.64 5.34
N LEU A 116 -43.23 25.70 5.76
CA LEU A 116 -42.92 26.86 4.93
C LEU A 116 -42.10 26.50 3.69
N LEU A 117 -41.13 25.58 3.83
CA LEU A 117 -40.32 25.09 2.71
C LEU A 117 -41.13 24.23 1.73
N LYS A 118 -42.11 23.45 2.22
CA LYS A 118 -42.96 22.61 1.36
C LYS A 118 -43.96 23.43 0.54
N THR A 119 -44.48 24.53 1.09
CA THR A 119 -45.55 25.32 0.44
C THR A 119 -45.03 26.43 -0.48
N ASN A 120 -43.88 27.04 -0.16
CA ASN A 120 -43.43 28.26 -0.85
C ASN A 120 -42.52 28.03 -2.06
N ILE A 121 -42.15 26.78 -2.36
CA ILE A 121 -41.16 26.53 -3.38
C ILE A 121 -41.75 25.81 -4.59
N GLY A 122 -42.27 26.62 -5.53
CA GLY A 122 -42.50 26.20 -6.91
C GLY A 122 -41.17 26.10 -7.65
N PHE A 123 -40.77 24.88 -8.00
CA PHE A 123 -39.50 24.59 -8.67
C PHE A 123 -39.68 24.57 -10.18
N LYS A 124 -39.68 25.74 -10.81
CA LYS A 124 -39.56 25.82 -12.28
C LYS A 124 -38.23 26.37 -12.80
N SER A 125 -37.34 26.88 -11.96
CA SER A 125 -35.90 26.97 -12.27
C SER A 125 -35.11 27.34 -11.01
N LEU A 126 -34.07 26.57 -10.71
CA LEU A 126 -33.14 26.82 -9.61
C LEU A 126 -32.13 27.93 -10.00
N ASN A 127 -32.64 29.12 -10.33
CA ASN A 127 -31.78 30.26 -10.63
C ASN A 127 -31.14 30.79 -9.33
N GLY A 128 -29.81 30.93 -9.28
CA GLY A 128 -29.07 31.31 -8.07
C GLY A 128 -29.52 32.65 -7.45
N LYS A 129 -29.97 33.60 -8.29
CA LYS A 129 -30.49 34.91 -7.84
C LYS A 129 -31.86 34.77 -7.14
N SER A 130 -32.78 33.98 -7.70
CA SER A 130 -34.11 33.79 -7.12
C SER A 130 -34.05 33.00 -5.80
N ILE A 131 -33.15 32.02 -5.71
CA ILE A 131 -32.89 31.24 -4.50
C ILE A 131 -32.34 32.13 -3.38
N THR A 132 -31.38 33.00 -3.69
CA THR A 132 -30.81 33.91 -2.71
C THR A 132 -31.86 34.87 -2.16
N ASN A 133 -32.71 35.43 -3.02
CA ASN A 133 -33.78 36.33 -2.60
C ASN A 133 -34.84 35.61 -1.74
N LYS A 134 -35.21 34.39 -2.11
CA LYS A 134 -36.14 33.56 -1.31
C LYS A 134 -35.54 33.15 0.04
N ALA A 135 -34.27 32.77 0.07
CA ALA A 135 -33.56 32.43 1.31
C ALA A 135 -33.52 33.60 2.30
N LYS A 136 -33.22 34.82 1.80
CA LYS A 136 -33.29 36.04 2.60
C LYS A 136 -34.70 36.31 3.12
N LYS A 137 -35.72 36.24 2.26
CA LYS A 137 -37.12 36.49 2.64
C LYS A 137 -37.62 35.53 3.71
N LEU A 138 -37.19 34.27 3.64
CA LEU A 138 -37.62 33.21 4.56
C LEU A 138 -36.71 33.09 5.80
N SER A 139 -35.61 33.86 5.89
CA SER A 139 -34.58 33.70 6.93
C SER A 139 -34.10 32.25 7.07
N ILE A 140 -33.88 31.59 5.92
CA ILE A 140 -33.45 30.19 5.82
C ILE A 140 -32.11 30.13 5.08
N ALA A 141 -31.26 29.18 5.47
CA ALA A 141 -29.99 28.95 4.78
C ALA A 141 -30.22 28.51 3.33
N LYS A 142 -29.43 29.05 2.39
CA LYS A 142 -29.55 28.71 0.96
C LYS A 142 -29.49 27.19 0.72
N GLY A 143 -28.62 26.49 1.44
CA GLY A 143 -28.46 25.03 1.36
C GLY A 143 -29.73 24.25 1.74
N GLU A 144 -30.47 24.69 2.76
CA GLU A 144 -31.75 24.08 3.14
C GLU A 144 -32.82 24.27 2.05
N LEU A 145 -32.81 25.45 1.42
CA LEU A 145 -33.71 25.77 0.31
C LEU A 145 -33.39 24.92 -0.94
N PHE A 146 -32.11 24.73 -1.25
CA PHE A 146 -31.65 23.82 -2.31
C PHE A 146 -31.97 22.35 -2.01
N LEU A 147 -31.84 21.92 -0.76
CA LEU A 147 -32.13 20.55 -0.36
C LEU A 147 -33.64 20.26 -0.47
N ALA A 148 -34.48 21.16 0.06
CA ALA A 148 -35.93 21.07 -0.07
C ALA A 148 -36.36 21.01 -1.54
N ALA A 149 -35.67 21.77 -2.41
CA ALA A 149 -35.85 21.70 -3.85
C ALA A 149 -35.62 20.36 -4.47
N ARG A 150 -34.46 19.81 -4.16
CA ARG A 150 -34.04 18.55 -4.73
C ARG A 150 -34.99 17.44 -4.31
N ILE A 151 -35.43 17.44 -3.04
CA ILE A 151 -36.41 16.49 -2.52
C ILE A 151 -37.73 16.59 -3.27
N GLN A 152 -38.27 17.80 -3.49
CA GLN A 152 -39.54 17.97 -4.19
C GLN A 152 -39.45 17.55 -5.67
N GLN A 153 -38.34 17.85 -6.35
CA GLN A 153 -38.07 17.38 -7.70
C GLN A 153 -38.05 15.85 -7.77
N LEU A 154 -37.34 15.19 -6.83
CA LEU A 154 -37.29 13.73 -6.76
C LEU A 154 -38.68 13.14 -6.49
N GLN A 155 -39.47 13.74 -5.60
CA GLN A 155 -40.86 13.32 -5.34
C GLN A 155 -41.77 13.44 -6.57
N SER A 156 -41.54 14.44 -7.43
CA SER A 156 -42.29 14.58 -8.69
C SER A 156 -41.85 13.63 -9.80
N GLN A 157 -40.67 13.01 -9.69
CA GLN A 157 -40.17 12.03 -10.67
C GLN A 157 -40.55 10.58 -10.33
N VAL A 158 -40.92 10.33 -9.07
CA VAL A 158 -41.36 9.00 -8.58
C VAL A 158 -42.87 8.81 -8.71
N LYS A 159 -43.62 9.89 -8.98
CA LYS A 159 -45.05 9.85 -9.32
C LYS A 159 -45.23 9.82 -10.83
#